data_AF-R3HNB1-F1
#
_entry.id   AF-R3HNB1-F1
#
_cell.length_a   1.000
_cell.length_b   1.000
_cell.length_c   1.000
_cell.angle_alpha   90.00
_cell.angle_beta   90.00
_cell.angle_gamma   90.00
#
_symmetry.space_group_name_H-M   'P 1'
#
loop_
_entity.id
_entity.type
_entity.pdbx_description
1 polymer ?
#
loop_
_entity_poly.entity_id
_entity_poly.type
_entity_poly.pdbx_seq_one_letter_code
_entity_poly.pdbx_strand_id
1 'polypeptide(L)'
;MEYIKRFFIVIGLFLLSQIGMFTYGTLKQSSLQVGQVTMPLLSTLILIVIFIMNIGLLLVLANKLELLNFDSKFLNKKNILIIVIGVVIARLVAILGTILLNNQGIDSTANDAAINNLFTGENPLLIILILGISAPIMEEIVFRAGIIGYFLKDWPILGIALSSISFGLVHGPTDIISFFMYALIGLVLSIAYFKTSRLEVSILIHFFNNLIPAIVIAFGLM
;
A
#
# COMPACT_ATOMS: atom_id res chain seq x y z
N MET A 1 -4.24 -28.61 -8.69
CA MET A 1 -2.82 -28.14 -8.76
C MET A 1 -2.71 -26.68 -9.20
N GLU A 2 -3.57 -26.19 -10.11
CA GLU A 2 -3.49 -24.81 -10.61
C GLU A 2 -3.70 -23.73 -9.54
N TYR A 3 -4.75 -23.83 -8.70
CA TYR A 3 -4.98 -22.88 -7.60
C TYR A 3 -3.82 -22.83 -6.59
N ILE A 4 -3.20 -23.97 -6.29
CA ILE A 4 -2.04 -24.06 -5.41
C ILE A 4 -0.87 -23.26 -6.00
N LYS A 5 -0.59 -23.45 -7.30
CA LYS A 5 0.44 -22.68 -8.00
C LYS A 5 0.14 -21.17 -7.96
N ARG A 6 -1.09 -20.76 -8.26
CA ARG A 6 -1.48 -19.34 -8.25
C ARG A 6 -1.35 -18.74 -6.86
N PHE A 7 -1.75 -19.47 -5.81
CA PHE A 7 -1.57 -19.07 -4.42
C PHE A 7 -0.09 -18.79 -4.10
N PHE A 8 0.82 -19.74 -4.36
CA PHE A 8 2.25 -19.54 -4.08
C PHE A 8 2.88 -18.42 -4.91
N ILE A 9 2.39 -18.16 -6.12
CA ILE A 9 2.82 -17.00 -6.92
C ILE A 9 2.42 -15.70 -6.21
N VAL A 10 1.20 -15.59 -5.70
CA VAL A 10 0.75 -14.40 -4.96
C VAL A 10 1.56 -14.22 -3.67
N ILE A 11 1.85 -15.30 -2.93
CA ILE A 11 2.75 -15.25 -1.78
C ILE A 11 4.15 -14.79 -2.19
N GLY A 12 4.68 -15.27 -3.32
CA GLY A 12 5.95 -14.81 -3.87
C GLY A 12 5.96 -13.32 -4.20
N LEU A 13 4.91 -12.82 -4.87
CA LEU A 13 4.74 -11.39 -5.15
C LEU A 13 4.67 -10.58 -3.85
N PHE A 14 3.95 -11.07 -2.84
CA PHE A 14 3.89 -10.44 -1.52
C PHE A 14 5.27 -10.36 -0.88
N LEU A 15 6.01 -11.46 -0.78
CA LEU A 15 7.36 -11.44 -0.19
C LEU A 15 8.32 -10.53 -0.94
N LEU A 16 8.29 -10.55 -2.28
CA LEU A 16 9.08 -9.63 -3.11
C LEU A 16 8.68 -8.16 -2.89
N SER A 17 7.42 -7.89 -2.56
CA SER A 17 6.97 -6.53 -2.23
C SER A 17 7.55 -5.99 -0.92
N GLN A 18 8.02 -6.87 -0.03
CA GLN A 18 8.52 -6.47 1.29
C GLN A 18 10.03 -6.18 1.30
N ILE A 19 10.76 -6.46 0.21
CA ILE A 19 12.23 -6.31 0.16
C ILE A 19 12.66 -4.86 0.48
N GLY A 20 12.00 -3.87 -0.13
CA GLY A 20 12.30 -2.46 0.10
C GLY A 20 12.15 -2.05 1.57
N MET A 21 11.00 -2.36 2.18
CA MET A 21 10.72 -2.03 3.58
C MET A 21 11.59 -2.81 4.58
N PHE A 22 11.88 -4.08 4.30
CA PHE A 22 12.81 -4.88 5.10
C PHE A 22 14.22 -4.26 5.08
N THR A 23 14.68 -3.85 3.90
CA THR A 23 15.99 -3.19 3.74
C THR A 23 16.03 -1.84 4.44
N TYR A 24 14.98 -1.04 4.28
CA TYR A 24 14.83 0.24 5.00
C TYR A 24 14.90 0.05 6.51
N GLY A 25 14.11 -0.88 7.07
CA GLY A 25 14.09 -1.16 8.51
C GLY A 25 15.46 -1.59 9.05
N THR A 26 16.16 -2.44 8.31
CA THR A 26 17.52 -2.90 8.67
C THR A 26 18.51 -1.72 8.69
N LEU A 27 18.52 -0.90 7.64
CA LEU A 27 19.41 0.26 7.57
C LEU A 27 19.06 1.33 8.61
N LYS A 28 17.76 1.53 8.88
CA LYS A 28 17.27 2.41 9.96
C LYS A 28 17.77 1.96 11.32
N GLN A 29 17.66 0.68 11.62
CA GLN A 29 18.16 0.13 12.88
C GLN A 29 19.68 0.29 13.02
N SER A 30 20.45 0.02 11.96
CA SER A 30 21.90 0.21 11.97
C SER A 30 22.31 1.68 12.18
N SER A 31 21.59 2.62 11.57
CA SER A 31 21.84 4.05 11.75
C SER A 31 21.56 4.50 13.19
N LEU A 32 20.45 4.04 13.78
CA LEU A 32 20.12 4.31 15.18
C LEU A 32 21.18 3.77 16.15
N GLN A 33 21.76 2.59 15.87
CA GLN A 33 22.81 1.98 16.71
C GLN A 33 24.10 2.81 16.77
N VAL A 34 24.39 3.60 15.74
CA VAL A 34 25.55 4.51 15.69
C VAL A 34 25.19 5.95 16.10
N GLY A 35 24.02 6.15 16.70
CA GLY A 35 23.55 7.44 17.22
C GLY A 35 23.00 8.39 16.15
N GLN A 36 22.78 7.92 14.92
CA GLN A 36 22.15 8.72 13.87
C GLN A 36 20.64 8.58 13.92
N VAL A 37 19.94 9.71 14.10
CA VAL A 37 18.47 9.73 14.14
C VAL A 37 17.88 9.59 12.75
N THR A 38 18.55 10.08 11.71
CA THR A 38 18.09 10.08 10.31
C THR A 38 19.06 9.34 9.39
N MET A 39 18.59 8.87 8.24
CA MET A 39 19.44 8.22 7.24
C MET A 39 20.54 9.15 6.72
N PRO A 40 21.81 8.68 6.66
CA PRO A 40 22.85 9.32 5.88
C PRO A 40 22.42 9.47 4.41
N LEU A 41 22.95 10.50 3.75
CA LEU A 41 22.65 10.77 2.34
C LEU A 41 22.94 9.55 1.45
N LEU A 42 24.07 8.87 1.66
CA LEU A 42 24.43 7.69 0.88
C LEU A 42 23.40 6.55 1.04
N SER A 43 22.99 6.25 2.28
CA SER A 43 21.96 5.24 2.56
C SER A 43 20.62 5.62 1.94
N THR A 44 20.25 6.90 2.00
CA THR A 44 19.03 7.44 1.36
C THR A 44 19.05 7.21 -0.15
N LEU A 45 20.15 7.53 -0.83
CA LEU A 45 20.29 7.34 -2.28
C LEU A 45 20.24 5.85 -2.66
N ILE A 46 20.91 4.99 -1.90
CA ILE A 46 20.86 3.54 -2.09
C ILE A 46 19.42 3.03 -1.95
N LEU A 47 18.69 3.48 -0.92
CA LEU A 47 17.30 3.11 -0.70
C LEU A 47 16.39 3.55 -1.84
N ILE A 48 16.55 4.78 -2.35
CA ILE A 48 15.79 5.25 -3.53
C ILE A 48 15.99 4.31 -4.72
N VAL A 49 17.23 3.93 -5.01
CA VAL A 49 17.55 2.99 -6.09
C VAL A 49 16.92 1.62 -5.84
N ILE A 50 17.02 1.09 -4.62
CA ILE A 50 16.43 -0.20 -4.24
C ILE A 50 14.91 -0.19 -4.42
N PHE A 51 14.22 0.86 -3.98
CA PHE A 51 12.77 0.97 -4.13
C PHE A 51 12.36 1.07 -5.61
N ILE A 52 13.06 1.86 -6.43
CA ILE A 52 12.82 1.92 -7.88
C ILE A 52 13.02 0.55 -8.52
N MET A 53 14.10 -0.16 -8.17
CA MET A 53 14.36 -1.52 -8.66
C MET A 53 13.30 -2.51 -8.19
N ASN A 54 12.82 -2.40 -6.95
CA ASN A 54 11.79 -3.28 -6.40
C ASN A 54 10.43 -3.08 -7.09
N ILE A 55 10.04 -1.83 -7.33
CA ILE A 55 8.85 -1.49 -8.14
C ILE A 55 9.01 -2.05 -9.55
N GLY A 56 10.15 -1.79 -10.21
CA GLY A 56 10.44 -2.27 -11.56
C GLY A 56 10.38 -3.80 -11.67
N LEU A 57 10.97 -4.52 -10.72
CA LEU A 57 10.92 -5.98 -10.64
C LEU A 57 9.47 -6.47 -10.55
N LEU A 58 8.67 -5.91 -9.65
CA LEU A 58 7.28 -6.32 -9.51
C LEU A 58 6.45 -5.99 -10.74
N LEU A 59 6.66 -4.84 -11.38
CA LEU A 59 5.99 -4.50 -12.63
C LEU A 59 6.34 -5.47 -13.76
N VAL A 60 7.62 -5.84 -13.90
CA VAL A 60 8.07 -6.83 -14.90
C VAL A 60 7.43 -8.20 -14.63
N LEU A 61 7.40 -8.66 -13.38
CA LEU A 61 6.80 -9.94 -13.01
C LEU A 61 5.28 -9.92 -13.22
N ALA A 62 4.61 -8.85 -12.80
CA ALA A 62 3.17 -8.67 -12.99
C ALA A 62 2.81 -8.65 -14.49
N ASN A 63 3.62 -8.00 -15.33
CA ASN A 63 3.43 -8.03 -16.78
C ASN A 63 3.61 -9.44 -17.37
N LYS A 64 4.64 -10.18 -16.95
CA LYS A 64 4.87 -11.57 -17.37
C LYS A 64 3.76 -12.53 -16.96
N LEU A 65 3.06 -12.21 -15.87
CA LEU A 65 1.91 -12.96 -15.37
C LEU A 65 0.58 -12.44 -15.95
N GLU A 66 0.62 -11.51 -16.90
CA GLU A 66 -0.55 -10.88 -17.55
C GLU A 66 -1.50 -10.20 -16.55
N LEU A 67 -0.95 -9.68 -15.45
CA LEU A 67 -1.70 -8.99 -14.40
C LEU A 67 -1.92 -7.51 -14.70
N LEU A 68 -1.12 -6.96 -15.62
CA LEU A 68 -1.14 -5.55 -15.97
C LEU A 68 -1.84 -5.35 -17.31
N ASN A 69 -2.71 -4.34 -17.36
CA ASN A 69 -3.40 -3.93 -18.56
C ASN A 69 -3.33 -2.41 -18.76
N PHE A 70 -2.17 -1.83 -18.47
CA PHE A 70 -1.98 -0.39 -18.48
C PHE A 70 -2.27 0.23 -19.86
N ASP A 71 -3.21 1.17 -19.88
CA ASP A 71 -3.62 1.89 -21.08
C ASP A 71 -4.20 3.25 -20.68
N SER A 72 -3.62 4.33 -21.21
CA SER A 72 -4.07 5.72 -21.04
C SER A 72 -5.60 5.94 -21.17
N LYS A 73 -6.30 5.08 -21.93
CA LYS A 73 -7.78 5.09 -22.05
C LYS A 73 -8.51 4.87 -20.72
N PHE A 74 -7.82 4.42 -19.67
CA PHE A 74 -8.38 4.37 -18.32
C PHE A 74 -8.78 5.77 -17.82
N LEU A 75 -8.18 6.86 -18.32
CA LEU A 75 -8.52 8.24 -17.97
C LEU A 75 -9.79 8.74 -18.68
N ASN A 76 -10.92 8.09 -18.38
CA ASN A 76 -12.24 8.52 -18.81
C ASN A 76 -13.06 9.04 -17.63
N LYS A 77 -14.13 9.80 -17.92
CA LYS A 77 -14.98 10.44 -16.91
C LYS A 77 -15.49 9.47 -15.83
N LYS A 78 -15.88 8.25 -16.23
CA LYS A 78 -16.39 7.22 -15.30
C LYS A 78 -15.30 6.79 -14.32
N ASN A 79 -14.11 6.47 -14.82
CA ASN A 79 -12.99 6.04 -13.98
C ASN A 79 -12.50 7.18 -13.08
N ILE A 80 -12.43 8.42 -13.59
CA ILE A 80 -12.09 9.60 -12.78
C ILE A 80 -13.09 9.78 -11.63
N LEU A 81 -14.39 9.64 -11.90
CA LEU A 81 -15.42 9.71 -10.86
C LEU A 81 -15.25 8.59 -9.81
N ILE A 82 -14.95 7.37 -10.25
CA ILE A 82 -14.66 6.25 -9.33
C ILE A 82 -13.42 6.54 -8.49
N ILE A 83 -12.36 7.11 -9.07
CA ILE A 83 -11.15 7.50 -8.34
C ILE A 83 -11.50 8.53 -7.26
N VAL A 84 -12.18 9.62 -7.64
CA VAL A 84 -12.54 10.70 -6.69
C VAL A 84 -13.42 10.17 -5.56
N ILE A 85 -14.49 9.42 -5.88
CA ILE A 85 -15.37 8.83 -4.87
C ILE A 85 -14.59 7.84 -3.99
N GLY A 86 -13.74 7.00 -4.58
CA GLY A 86 -12.91 6.05 -3.85
C GLY A 86 -11.98 6.73 -2.86
N VAL A 87 -11.31 7.81 -3.27
CA VAL A 87 -10.45 8.62 -2.38
C VAL A 87 -11.27 9.22 -1.24
N VAL A 88 -12.42 9.83 -1.54
CA VAL A 88 -13.29 10.41 -0.51
C VAL A 88 -13.74 9.35 0.50
N ILE A 89 -14.23 8.20 0.04
CA ILE A 89 -14.68 7.13 0.94
C ILE A 89 -13.50 6.58 1.76
N ALA A 90 -12.34 6.32 1.15
CA ALA A 90 -11.16 5.85 1.88
C ALA A 90 -10.70 6.83 2.96
N ARG A 91 -10.71 8.15 2.65
CA ARG A 91 -10.40 9.19 3.64
C ARG A 91 -11.44 9.28 4.74
N LEU A 92 -12.73 9.15 4.43
CA LEU A 92 -13.79 9.12 5.44
C LEU A 92 -13.62 7.91 6.38
N VAL A 93 -13.32 6.72 5.85
CA VAL A 93 -13.01 5.54 6.66
C VAL A 93 -11.82 5.81 7.59
N ALA A 94 -10.73 6.37 7.07
CA ALA A 94 -9.55 6.69 7.87
C ALA A 94 -9.84 7.70 8.99
N ILE A 95 -10.55 8.79 8.68
CA ILE A 95 -10.90 9.84 9.64
C ILE A 95 -11.85 9.30 10.72
N LEU A 96 -12.93 8.62 10.32
CA LEU A 96 -13.90 8.08 11.27
C LEU A 96 -13.27 7.02 12.17
N GLY A 97 -12.43 6.14 11.62
CA GLY A 97 -11.70 5.16 12.41
C GLY A 97 -10.75 5.82 13.41
N THR A 98 -10.04 6.87 13.00
CA THR A 98 -9.16 7.65 13.90
C THR A 98 -9.98 8.30 15.02
N ILE A 99 -11.14 8.89 14.74
CA ILE A 99 -12.04 9.44 15.76
C ILE A 99 -12.49 8.37 16.76
N LEU A 100 -12.85 7.17 16.27
CA LEU A 100 -13.25 6.06 17.11
C LEU A 100 -12.11 5.58 18.03
N LEU A 101 -10.87 5.53 17.52
CA LEU A 101 -9.68 5.21 18.32
C LEU A 101 -9.41 6.27 19.39
N ASN A 102 -9.52 7.55 19.04
CA ASN A 102 -9.30 8.66 19.97
C ASN A 102 -10.31 8.62 21.14
N ASN A 103 -11.55 8.22 20.88
CA ASN A 103 -12.55 8.00 21.93
C ASN A 103 -12.20 6.86 22.89
N GLN A 104 -11.26 5.99 22.54
CA GLN A 104 -10.70 4.93 23.40
C GLN A 104 -9.35 5.33 24.03
N GLY A 105 -8.90 6.58 23.84
CA GLY A 105 -7.60 7.05 24.31
C GLY A 105 -6.42 6.54 23.46
N ILE A 106 -6.68 6.16 22.21
CA ILE A 106 -5.66 5.71 21.25
C ILE A 106 -5.52 6.77 20.15
N ASP A 107 -4.37 7.43 20.07
CA ASP A 107 -4.17 8.57 19.16
C ASP A 107 -4.16 8.17 17.68
N SER A 108 -3.57 7.02 17.37
CA SER A 108 -3.44 6.47 16.00
C SER A 108 -3.36 4.95 15.99
N THR A 109 -3.50 4.34 14.81
CA THR A 109 -3.23 2.90 14.66
C THR A 109 -1.76 2.58 15.00
N ALA A 110 -1.47 1.33 15.36
CA ALA A 110 -0.09 0.88 15.58
C ALA A 110 0.80 1.02 14.33
N ASN A 111 0.22 0.80 13.14
CA ASN A 111 0.92 0.99 11.88
C ASN A 111 1.27 2.45 11.63
N ASP A 112 0.33 3.37 11.81
CA ASP A 112 0.57 4.80 11.59
C ASP A 112 1.59 5.34 12.60
N ALA A 113 1.53 4.89 13.86
CA ALA A 113 2.55 5.21 14.87
C ALA A 113 3.94 4.69 14.48
N ALA A 114 4.04 3.45 13.98
CA ALA A 114 5.30 2.87 13.53
C ALA A 114 5.87 3.64 12.32
N ILE A 115 5.04 3.98 11.34
CA ILE A 115 5.43 4.78 10.18
C ILE A 115 5.90 6.18 10.62
N ASN A 116 5.16 6.86 11.49
CA ASN A 116 5.58 8.16 12.03
C ASN A 116 6.95 8.06 12.72
N ASN A 117 7.15 7.08 13.60
CA ASN A 117 8.41 6.90 14.32
C ASN A 117 9.60 6.57 13.40
N LEU A 118 9.37 5.78 12.36
CA LEU A 118 10.42 5.40 11.42
C LEU A 118 10.83 6.56 10.51
N PHE A 119 9.86 7.31 10.00
CA PHE A 119 10.07 8.27 8.91
C PHE A 119 10.16 9.74 9.36
N THR A 120 9.83 10.09 10.60
CA THR A 120 9.96 11.48 11.08
C THR A 120 11.40 11.98 10.92
N GLY A 121 11.55 13.13 10.26
CA GLY A 121 12.84 13.76 9.98
C GLY A 121 13.64 13.12 8.84
N GLU A 122 13.16 12.05 8.22
CA GLU A 122 13.80 11.45 7.05
C GLU A 122 13.64 12.33 5.80
N ASN A 123 14.41 12.00 4.76
CA ASN A 123 14.38 12.75 3.51
C ASN A 123 12.96 12.76 2.88
N PRO A 124 12.37 13.94 2.58
CA PRO A 124 11.02 14.05 2.02
C PRO A 124 10.80 13.23 0.74
N LEU A 125 11.79 13.16 -0.14
CA LEU A 125 11.69 12.40 -1.40
C LEU A 125 11.65 10.90 -1.12
N LEU A 126 12.42 10.42 -0.15
CA LEU A 126 12.40 9.02 0.27
C LEU A 126 11.03 8.65 0.85
N ILE A 127 10.47 9.50 1.70
CA ILE A 127 9.16 9.29 2.33
C ILE A 127 8.05 9.21 1.26
N ILE A 128 8.00 10.19 0.35
CA ILE A 128 7.00 10.23 -0.73
C ILE A 128 7.16 9.03 -1.67
N LEU A 129 8.41 8.65 -2.01
CA LEU A 129 8.67 7.48 -2.83
C LEU A 129 8.14 6.21 -2.18
N ILE A 130 8.42 6.00 -0.90
CA ILE A 130 8.06 4.75 -0.21
C ILE A 130 6.56 4.70 0.08
N LEU A 131 6.05 5.66 0.83
CA LEU A 131 4.68 5.65 1.35
C LEU A 131 3.66 6.09 0.31
N GLY A 132 4.00 7.11 -0.48
CA GLY A 132 3.10 7.69 -1.46
C GLY A 132 3.02 6.89 -2.76
N ILE A 133 4.14 6.32 -3.22
CA ILE A 133 4.23 5.73 -4.57
C ILE A 133 4.43 4.21 -4.52
N SER A 134 5.49 3.76 -3.83
CA SER A 134 5.93 2.37 -3.85
C SER A 134 4.90 1.44 -3.21
N ALA A 135 4.47 1.75 -1.98
CA ALA A 135 3.49 0.94 -1.27
C ALA A 135 2.19 0.82 -2.07
N PRO A 136 1.56 1.91 -2.56
CA PRO A 136 0.37 1.81 -3.41
C PRO A 136 0.55 0.94 -4.65
N ILE A 137 1.64 1.09 -5.42
CA ILE A 137 1.84 0.28 -6.63
C ILE A 137 1.99 -1.21 -6.27
N MET A 138 2.86 -1.52 -5.33
CA MET A 138 3.27 -2.89 -5.03
C MET A 138 2.15 -3.65 -4.31
N GLU A 139 1.45 -3.00 -3.38
CA GLU A 139 0.30 -3.60 -2.71
C GLU A 139 -0.86 -3.84 -3.69
N GLU A 140 -1.15 -2.93 -4.61
CA GLU A 140 -2.22 -3.16 -5.59
C GLU A 140 -1.90 -4.32 -6.55
N ILE A 141 -0.64 -4.49 -6.95
CA ILE A 141 -0.21 -5.67 -7.72
C ILE A 141 -0.49 -6.96 -6.96
N VAL A 142 -0.18 -7.00 -5.66
CA VAL A 142 -0.36 -8.21 -4.84
C VAL A 142 -1.83 -8.46 -4.54
N PHE A 143 -2.51 -7.49 -3.94
CA PHE A 143 -3.84 -7.66 -3.39
C PHE A 143 -4.93 -7.60 -4.47
N ARG A 144 -4.77 -6.80 -5.53
CA ARG A 144 -5.85 -6.63 -6.53
C ARG A 144 -5.56 -7.49 -7.73
N ALA A 145 -4.44 -7.25 -8.40
CA ALA A 145 -4.09 -8.04 -9.58
C ALA A 145 -3.77 -9.50 -9.20
N GLY A 146 -3.03 -9.73 -8.11
CA GLY A 146 -2.65 -11.06 -7.63
C GLY A 146 -3.80 -11.84 -7.01
N ILE A 147 -4.43 -11.35 -5.93
CA ILE A 147 -5.50 -12.12 -5.26
C ILE A 147 -6.77 -12.16 -6.11
N ILE A 148 -7.27 -11.01 -6.57
CA ILE A 148 -8.54 -10.93 -7.31
C ILE A 148 -8.36 -11.30 -8.77
N GLY A 149 -7.41 -10.66 -9.46
CA GLY A 149 -7.22 -10.82 -10.91
C GLY A 149 -6.57 -12.14 -11.34
N TYR A 150 -5.91 -12.85 -10.43
CA TYR A 150 -5.13 -14.05 -10.77
C TYR A 150 -5.54 -15.27 -9.95
N PHE A 151 -5.31 -15.26 -8.63
CA PHE A 151 -5.55 -16.42 -7.77
C PHE A 151 -7.04 -16.80 -7.73
N LEU A 152 -7.91 -15.83 -7.45
CA LEU A 152 -9.36 -16.02 -7.29
C LEU A 152 -10.17 -15.38 -8.41
N LYS A 153 -9.59 -15.29 -9.61
CA LYS A 153 -10.24 -14.71 -10.80
C LYS A 153 -11.59 -15.37 -11.13
N ASP A 154 -11.71 -16.65 -10.82
CA ASP A 154 -12.90 -17.48 -11.06
C ASP A 154 -13.95 -17.32 -9.94
N TRP A 155 -13.59 -16.67 -8.82
CA TRP A 155 -14.42 -16.46 -7.62
C TRP A 155 -14.33 -15.01 -7.13
N PRO A 156 -14.76 -14.02 -7.93
CA PRO A 156 -14.46 -12.60 -7.69
C PRO A 156 -14.96 -12.07 -6.33
N ILE A 157 -16.11 -12.54 -5.84
CA ILE A 157 -16.64 -12.13 -4.53
C ILE A 157 -15.73 -12.63 -3.40
N LEU A 158 -15.30 -13.89 -3.48
CA LEU A 158 -14.33 -14.46 -2.54
C LEU A 158 -12.98 -13.73 -2.65
N GLY A 159 -12.55 -13.40 -3.88
CA GLY A 159 -11.37 -12.59 -4.15
C GLY A 159 -11.42 -11.23 -3.46
N ILE A 160 -12.53 -10.49 -3.61
CA ILE A 160 -12.74 -9.19 -2.95
C ILE A 160 -12.68 -9.35 -1.43
N ALA A 161 -13.37 -10.34 -0.87
CA ALA A 161 -13.38 -10.57 0.58
C ALA A 161 -11.98 -10.89 1.10
N LEU A 162 -11.30 -11.88 0.52
CA LEU A 162 -9.96 -12.31 0.96
C LEU A 162 -8.89 -11.25 0.71
N SER A 163 -8.95 -10.52 -0.40
CA SER A 163 -8.05 -9.39 -0.67
C SER A 163 -8.20 -8.31 0.41
N SER A 164 -9.43 -7.92 0.74
CA SER A 164 -9.71 -6.85 1.69
C SER A 164 -9.38 -7.25 3.14
N ILE A 165 -9.72 -8.47 3.54
CA ILE A 165 -9.37 -9.01 4.86
C ILE A 165 -7.85 -9.14 5.00
N SER A 166 -7.17 -9.70 4.00
CA SER A 166 -5.71 -9.86 4.03
C SER A 166 -5.02 -8.51 4.08
N PHE A 167 -5.49 -7.52 3.30
CA PHE A 167 -5.02 -6.15 3.35
C PHE A 167 -5.15 -5.58 4.77
N GLY A 168 -6.29 -5.77 5.43
CA GLY A 168 -6.49 -5.37 6.82
C GLY A 168 -5.50 -6.02 7.80
N LEU A 169 -5.26 -7.34 7.65
CA LEU A 169 -4.40 -8.10 8.56
C LEU A 169 -2.91 -7.77 8.39
N VAL A 170 -2.42 -7.55 7.17
CA VAL A 170 -0.99 -7.26 6.94
C VAL A 170 -0.55 -5.92 7.52
N HIS A 171 -1.49 -4.99 7.76
CA HIS A 171 -1.23 -3.73 8.43
C HIS A 171 -1.09 -3.87 9.96
N GLY A 172 -1.04 -5.11 10.48
CA GLY A 172 -0.74 -5.38 11.90
C GLY A 172 -1.70 -4.72 12.89
N PRO A 173 -3.04 -4.81 12.70
CA PRO A 173 -3.98 -4.18 13.61
C PRO A 173 -3.87 -4.80 15.01
N THR A 174 -3.75 -3.95 16.02
CA THR A 174 -3.71 -4.35 17.44
C THR A 174 -5.07 -4.24 18.13
N ASP A 175 -6.07 -3.74 17.41
CA ASP A 175 -7.44 -3.57 17.86
C ASP A 175 -8.43 -3.75 16.69
N ILE A 176 -9.71 -3.91 17.03
CA ILE A 176 -10.75 -4.20 16.03
C ILE A 176 -11.08 -3.01 15.13
N ILE A 177 -10.93 -1.78 15.61
CA ILE A 177 -11.19 -0.57 14.82
C ILE A 177 -10.11 -0.44 13.74
N SER A 178 -8.83 -0.56 14.11
CA SER A 178 -7.70 -0.57 13.17
C SER A 178 -7.86 -1.67 12.11
N PHE A 179 -8.30 -2.88 12.51
CA PHE A 179 -8.57 -3.94 11.54
C PHE A 179 -9.64 -3.51 10.52
N PHE A 180 -10.78 -3.00 10.99
CA PHE A 180 -11.84 -2.56 10.09
C PHE A 180 -11.45 -1.34 9.26
N MET A 181 -10.64 -0.42 9.79
CA MET A 181 -10.11 0.71 9.01
C MET A 181 -9.37 0.23 7.77
N TYR A 182 -8.34 -0.60 7.95
CA TYR A 182 -7.55 -1.10 6.83
C TYR A 182 -8.36 -2.04 5.94
N ALA A 183 -9.18 -2.93 6.51
CA ALA A 183 -10.01 -3.84 5.73
C ALA A 183 -11.06 -3.10 4.87
N LEU A 184 -11.67 -2.03 5.37
CA LEU A 184 -12.66 -1.23 4.62
C LEU A 184 -11.99 -0.36 3.55
N ILE A 185 -10.82 0.24 3.82
CA ILE A 185 -10.01 0.87 2.76
C ILE A 185 -9.66 -0.18 1.70
N GLY A 186 -9.25 -1.37 2.14
CA GLY A 186 -8.98 -2.50 1.26
C GLY A 186 -10.19 -2.90 0.41
N LEU A 187 -11.39 -2.85 0.97
CA LEU A 187 -12.64 -3.11 0.27
C LEU A 187 -12.95 -2.05 -0.80
N VAL A 188 -12.74 -0.77 -0.51
CA VAL A 188 -12.90 0.32 -1.48
C VAL A 188 -12.01 0.08 -2.70
N LEU A 189 -10.73 -0.23 -2.47
CA LEU A 189 -9.76 -0.52 -3.53
C LEU A 189 -10.15 -1.76 -4.34
N SER A 190 -10.56 -2.84 -3.67
CA SER A 190 -11.03 -4.09 -4.30
C SER A 190 -12.26 -3.86 -5.18
N ILE A 191 -13.24 -3.09 -4.71
CA ILE A 191 -14.45 -2.75 -5.48
C ILE A 191 -14.10 -1.87 -6.69
N ALA A 192 -13.20 -0.90 -6.53
CA ALA A 192 -12.78 -0.03 -7.63
C ALA A 192 -12.05 -0.82 -8.73
N TYR A 193 -11.15 -1.72 -8.34
CA TYR A 193 -10.50 -2.66 -9.27
C TYR A 193 -11.53 -3.56 -9.97
N PHE A 194 -12.41 -4.20 -9.20
CA PHE A 194 -13.39 -5.15 -9.75
C PHE A 194 -14.39 -4.47 -10.73
N LYS A 195 -14.87 -3.26 -10.41
CA LYS A 195 -15.82 -2.53 -11.26
C LYS A 195 -15.23 -2.01 -12.56
N THR A 196 -13.92 -1.78 -12.58
CA THR A 196 -13.24 -1.18 -13.74
C THR A 196 -12.42 -2.18 -14.52
N SER A 197 -12.02 -3.30 -13.89
CA SER A 197 -10.97 -4.21 -14.37
C SER A 197 -9.67 -3.47 -14.70
N ARG A 198 -9.39 -2.35 -14.00
CA ARG A 198 -8.23 -1.49 -14.21
C ARG A 198 -7.45 -1.37 -12.91
N LEU A 199 -6.17 -1.77 -12.96
CA LEU A 199 -5.30 -1.63 -11.80
C LEU A 199 -4.94 -0.18 -11.53
N GLU A 200 -4.88 0.68 -12.56
CA GLU A 200 -4.57 2.11 -12.40
C GLU A 200 -5.59 2.83 -11.53
N VAL A 201 -6.86 2.43 -11.63
CA VAL A 201 -7.93 3.05 -10.85
C VAL A 201 -7.72 2.82 -9.36
N SER A 202 -7.40 1.59 -8.95
CA SER A 202 -7.16 1.29 -7.54
C SER A 202 -5.81 1.84 -7.07
N ILE A 203 -4.76 1.80 -7.91
CA ILE A 203 -3.46 2.46 -7.63
C ILE A 203 -3.65 3.95 -7.37
N LEU A 204 -4.42 4.68 -8.18
CA LEU A 204 -4.60 6.11 -7.99
C LEU A 204 -5.41 6.44 -6.74
N ILE A 205 -6.46 5.66 -6.42
CA ILE A 205 -7.19 5.82 -5.16
C ILE A 205 -6.23 5.65 -3.98
N HIS A 206 -5.43 4.58 -4.01
CA HIS A 206 -4.50 4.25 -2.95
C HIS A 206 -3.37 5.28 -2.83
N PHE A 207 -2.81 5.71 -3.95
CA PHE A 207 -1.83 6.79 -4.06
C PHE A 207 -2.34 8.07 -3.39
N PHE A 208 -3.50 8.59 -3.78
CA PHE A 208 -4.02 9.82 -3.18
C PHE A 208 -4.38 9.66 -1.70
N ASN A 209 -4.84 8.47 -1.29
CA ASN A 209 -5.14 8.19 0.11
C ASN A 209 -3.88 8.25 1.00
N ASN A 210 -2.74 7.75 0.51
CA ASN A 210 -1.46 7.72 1.22
C ASN A 210 -0.56 8.94 0.99
N LEU A 211 -0.71 9.63 -0.13
CA LEU A 211 0.10 10.82 -0.44
C LEU A 211 -0.13 11.92 0.60
N ILE A 212 -1.37 12.09 1.07
CA ILE A 212 -1.71 13.10 2.09
C ILE A 212 -0.91 12.88 3.38
N PRO A 213 -1.02 11.73 4.08
CA PRO A 213 -0.21 11.50 5.28
C PRO A 213 1.29 11.46 4.98
N ALA A 214 1.72 10.96 3.82
CA ALA A 214 3.14 10.96 3.44
C ALA A 214 3.71 12.39 3.35
N ILE A 215 2.97 13.34 2.76
CA ILE A 215 3.36 14.77 2.71
C ILE A 215 3.43 15.36 4.13
N VAL A 216 2.45 15.04 4.97
CA VAL A 216 2.43 15.53 6.35
C VAL A 216 3.68 15.09 7.12
N ILE A 217 4.06 13.82 7.02
CA ILE A 217 5.27 13.27 7.64
C ILE A 217 6.53 13.88 7.01
N ALA A 218 6.57 13.96 5.68
CA ALA A 218 7.73 14.44 4.93
C ALA A 218 8.13 15.87 5.28
N PHE A 219 7.16 16.73 5.61
CA PHE A 219 7.41 18.14 5.91
C PHE A 219 7.13 18.50 7.36
N GLY A 220 6.88 17.52 8.24
CA GLY A 220 6.62 17.76 9.66
C GLY A 220 5.45 18.70 9.91
N LEU A 221 4.34 18.50 9.20
CA LEU A 221 3.16 19.39 9.24
C LEU A 221 2.19 19.08 10.40
N MET A 222 2.65 18.33 11.41
CA MET A 222 1.91 17.97 12.63
C MET A 222 2.75 18.25 13.87
#